data_AF-A0A2E7B562-F1
#
_entry.id   AF-A0A2E7B562-F1
#
_cell.length_a   1.000
_cell.length_b   1.000
_cell.length_c   1.000
_cell.angle_alpha   90.00
_cell.angle_beta   90.00
_cell.angle_gamma   90.00
#
_symmetry.space_group_name_H-M   'P 1'
#
loop_
_entity.id
_entity.type
_entity.pdbx_description
1 polymer ?
#
loop_
_entity_poly.entity_id
_entity_poly.type
_entity_poly.pdbx_seq_one_letter_code
_entity_poly.pdbx_strand_id
1 'polypeptide(L)'
;MALPMRTSGAGVELIKSFEGFRARATRLPDGNWIVGFGHTAGAREGLRVTRADAELVLRHHDLAPIEELIRERVLTPLTQNEFDALVSFAFNIGTDAFLESNVLALLNSGERLQAAEGMTAWRKGRVDGEVRVVDALVRRRAAEKALFLEHPSGRIPVPGALMRPQFDPGAALAMSRERAVVIEARTEDGQTSAAPPRPGADTAPQAAARAVAERMTKLLDEQQAASAPQDASETGVPTADEITRAVSALAEPDGHEDDRPDDTVIEARHPRMAPTPKTEPVQRQTVPEIPDGRREILRPPTVPPARGNGLNGDISLLRWLPYALLSGLGLWGVFEGVRRTATPAPQRFPAGEGEAFVGPLLAFGSVLLSVLAIYYLYRAITRQD
;
A
#
# COMPACT_ATOMS: atom_id res chain seq x y z
N MET A 1 30.75 -2.82 -6.38
CA MET A 1 29.49 -2.61 -5.62
C MET A 1 28.40 -2.36 -6.63
N ALA A 2 27.26 -3.06 -6.53
CA ALA A 2 26.08 -2.71 -7.32
C ALA A 2 25.63 -1.30 -6.93
N LEU A 3 25.19 -0.49 -7.91
CA LEU A 3 24.63 0.82 -7.63
C LEU A 3 23.42 0.68 -6.70
N PRO A 4 23.25 1.57 -5.71
CA PRO A 4 22.09 1.53 -4.83
C PRO A 4 20.81 1.72 -5.65
N MET A 5 19.77 0.95 -5.31
CA MET A 5 18.47 1.05 -5.96
C MET A 5 17.87 2.44 -5.76
N ARG A 6 17.31 2.99 -6.84
CA ARG A 6 16.69 4.32 -6.95
C ARG A 6 15.28 4.14 -7.48
N THR A 7 14.40 5.09 -7.19
CA THR A 7 13.04 5.09 -7.74
C THR A 7 13.09 5.25 -9.25
N SER A 8 12.46 4.35 -9.99
CA SER A 8 12.47 4.37 -11.46
C SER A 8 11.59 5.51 -12.01
N GLY A 9 11.61 5.70 -13.34
CA GLY A 9 10.68 6.60 -14.01
C GLY A 9 9.21 6.23 -13.75
N ALA A 10 8.88 4.93 -13.76
CA ALA A 10 7.52 4.46 -13.51
C ALA A 10 7.07 4.74 -12.07
N GLY A 11 7.95 4.51 -11.08
CA GLY A 11 7.67 4.84 -9.68
C GLY A 11 7.42 6.34 -9.46
N VAL A 12 8.21 7.19 -10.11
CA VAL A 12 8.01 8.64 -10.02
C VAL A 12 6.71 9.10 -10.68
N GLU A 13 6.34 8.56 -11.84
CA GLU A 13 5.04 8.86 -12.46
C GLU A 13 3.86 8.38 -11.59
N LEU A 14 3.99 7.21 -10.95
CA LEU A 14 2.97 6.72 -10.01
C LEU A 14 2.74 7.74 -8.88
N ILE A 15 3.82 8.21 -8.24
CA ILE A 15 3.73 9.20 -7.16
C ILE A 15 3.11 10.50 -7.67
N LYS A 16 3.62 11.05 -8.78
CA LYS A 16 3.12 12.29 -9.39
C LYS A 16 1.63 12.22 -9.70
N SER A 17 1.13 11.06 -10.13
CA SER A 17 -0.29 10.86 -10.46
C SER A 17 -1.22 11.03 -9.25
N PHE A 18 -0.74 10.76 -8.03
CA PHE A 18 -1.52 10.89 -6.80
C PHE A 18 -1.31 12.23 -6.08
N GLU A 19 -0.11 12.81 -6.13
CA GLU A 19 0.17 14.10 -5.46
C GLU A 19 -0.43 15.29 -6.23
N GLY A 20 -0.45 15.21 -7.56
CA GLY A 20 -0.81 16.33 -8.42
C GLY A 20 0.25 17.44 -8.42
N PHE A 21 0.21 18.30 -9.44
CA PHE A 21 1.19 19.38 -9.60
C PHE A 21 0.63 20.74 -9.14
N ARG A 22 1.37 21.45 -8.28
CA ARG A 22 1.06 22.81 -7.83
C ARG A 22 2.15 23.78 -8.26
N ALA A 23 1.86 24.59 -9.29
CA ALA A 23 2.83 25.57 -9.81
C ALA A 23 3.16 26.71 -8.84
N ARG A 24 2.25 27.02 -7.89
CA ARG A 24 2.44 28.06 -6.88
C ARG A 24 2.32 27.46 -5.49
N ALA A 25 3.15 27.94 -4.57
CA ALA A 25 3.06 27.56 -3.17
C ALA A 25 1.67 27.93 -2.62
N THR A 26 1.03 26.98 -1.95
CA THR A 26 -0.28 27.12 -1.31
C THR A 26 -0.12 26.93 0.18
N ARG A 27 -0.81 27.74 0.99
CA ARG A 27 -0.79 27.61 2.44
C ARG A 27 -1.74 26.51 2.90
N LEU A 28 -1.25 25.60 3.74
CA LEU A 28 -2.00 24.53 4.36
C LEU A 28 -2.67 25.02 5.67
N PRO A 29 -3.71 24.32 6.17
CA PRO A 29 -4.40 24.69 7.42
C PRO A 29 -3.50 24.73 8.66
N ASP A 30 -2.40 23.97 8.67
CA ASP A 30 -1.38 23.94 9.72
C ASP A 30 -0.40 25.13 9.65
N GLY A 31 -0.53 26.00 8.65
CA GLY A 31 0.30 27.17 8.42
C GLY A 31 1.53 26.92 7.55
N ASN A 32 1.85 25.67 7.20
CA ASN A 32 2.94 25.32 6.31
C ASN A 32 2.59 25.63 4.85
N TRP A 33 3.61 25.66 3.98
CA TRP A 33 3.43 25.85 2.54
C TRP A 33 3.69 24.54 1.79
N ILE A 34 2.96 24.32 0.71
CA ILE A 34 3.11 23.17 -0.19
C ILE A 34 3.24 23.63 -1.64
N VAL A 35 4.18 23.06 -2.39
CA VAL A 35 4.47 23.41 -3.80
C VAL A 35 4.88 22.17 -4.60
N GLY A 36 4.77 22.23 -5.93
CA GLY A 36 5.19 21.12 -6.79
C GLY A 36 4.37 19.85 -6.57
N PHE A 37 5.04 18.71 -6.34
CA PHE A 37 4.44 17.40 -6.07
C PHE A 37 4.47 17.07 -4.57
N GLY A 38 3.84 17.91 -3.76
CA GLY A 38 3.75 17.68 -2.31
C GLY A 38 4.95 18.17 -1.49
N HIS A 39 5.86 18.94 -2.09
CA HIS A 39 7.05 19.43 -1.42
C HIS A 39 6.73 20.55 -0.42
N THR A 40 7.20 20.39 0.82
CA THR A 40 7.01 21.34 1.92
C THR A 40 8.31 21.97 2.42
N ALA A 41 9.45 21.28 2.27
CA ALA A 41 10.73 21.67 2.82
C ALA A 41 11.35 22.90 2.10
N GLY A 42 11.09 24.10 2.61
CA GLY A 42 11.55 25.35 1.98
C GLY A 42 10.50 25.97 1.03
N ALA A 43 9.30 25.39 0.97
CA ALA A 43 8.15 26.06 0.40
C ALA A 43 7.82 27.32 1.21
N ARG A 44 7.56 28.42 0.52
CA ARG A 44 7.28 29.73 1.12
C ARG A 44 6.34 30.54 0.25
N GLU A 45 5.76 31.59 0.83
CA GLU A 45 4.87 32.50 0.13
C GLU A 45 5.50 33.04 -1.16
N GLY A 46 4.71 33.09 -2.23
CA GLY A 46 5.12 33.63 -3.53
C GLY A 46 6.01 32.71 -4.36
N LEU A 47 6.49 31.58 -3.82
CA LEU A 47 7.30 30.62 -4.58
C LEU A 47 6.51 30.02 -5.74
N ARG A 48 7.16 29.95 -6.90
CA ARG A 48 6.65 29.27 -8.11
C ARG A 48 7.69 28.30 -8.62
N VAL A 49 7.23 27.17 -9.14
CA VAL A 49 8.08 26.13 -9.70
C VAL A 49 7.53 25.66 -11.03
N THR A 50 8.41 25.27 -11.95
CA THR A 50 8.00 24.56 -13.15
C THR A 50 7.75 23.07 -12.84
N ARG A 51 7.07 22.35 -13.74
CA ARG A 51 6.87 20.91 -13.57
C ARG A 51 8.20 20.14 -13.58
N ALA A 52 9.16 20.58 -14.38
CA ALA A 52 10.50 19.98 -14.45
C ALA A 52 11.27 20.20 -13.14
N ASP A 53 11.27 21.42 -12.60
CA ASP A 53 11.94 21.72 -11.33
C ASP A 53 11.30 20.95 -10.16
N ALA A 54 9.97 20.89 -10.12
CA ALA A 54 9.25 20.11 -9.11
C ALA A 54 9.57 18.61 -9.17
N GLU A 55 9.77 18.05 -10.37
CA GLU A 55 10.19 16.66 -10.51
C GLU A 55 11.63 16.44 -10.04
N LEU A 56 12.54 17.38 -10.32
CA LEU A 56 13.91 17.31 -9.80
C LEU A 56 13.94 17.37 -8.27
N VAL A 57 13.14 18.26 -7.67
CA VAL A 57 12.98 18.35 -6.22
C VAL A 57 12.44 17.03 -5.65
N LEU A 58 11.39 16.49 -6.25
CA LEU A 58 10.83 15.20 -5.84
C LEU A 58 11.91 14.10 -5.86
N ARG A 59 12.60 13.92 -6.99
CA ARG A 59 13.60 12.84 -7.18
C ARG A 59 14.80 12.96 -6.26
N HIS A 60 15.33 14.17 -6.08
CA HIS A 60 16.64 14.36 -5.45
C HIS A 60 16.56 14.79 -3.99
N HIS A 61 15.44 15.37 -3.57
CA HIS A 61 15.26 15.82 -2.19
C HIS A 61 14.21 14.99 -1.46
N ASP A 62 12.99 14.90 -1.98
CA ASP A 62 11.88 14.33 -1.21
C ASP A 62 11.94 12.78 -1.16
N LEU A 63 12.33 12.14 -2.26
CA LEU A 63 12.43 10.67 -2.33
C LEU A 63 13.74 10.14 -1.73
N ALA A 64 14.82 10.91 -1.76
CA ALA A 64 16.14 10.49 -1.28
C ALA A 64 16.15 9.88 0.14
N PRO A 65 15.52 10.51 1.18
CA PRO A 65 15.48 9.93 2.52
C PRO A 65 14.63 8.65 2.59
N ILE A 66 13.56 8.55 1.79
CA ILE A 66 12.69 7.37 1.74
C ILE A 66 13.40 6.20 1.07
N GLU A 67 14.10 6.46 -0.03
CA GLU A 67 14.92 5.47 -0.73
C GLU A 67 16.00 4.91 0.20
N GLU A 68 16.67 5.75 0.99
CA GLU A 68 17.65 5.30 1.97
C GLU A 68 17.01 4.44 3.06
N LEU A 69 15.90 4.91 3.63
CA LEU A 69 15.18 4.17 4.65
C LEU A 69 14.75 2.77 4.16
N ILE A 70 14.25 2.65 2.93
CA ILE A 70 13.88 1.34 2.36
C ILE A 70 15.11 0.46 2.19
N ARG A 71 16.23 1.00 1.71
CA ARG A 71 17.49 0.24 1.58
C ARG A 71 18.02 -0.26 2.92
N GLU A 72 17.90 0.54 3.97
CA GLU A 72 18.39 0.17 5.31
C GLU A 72 17.49 -0.83 6.02
N ARG A 73 16.18 -0.74 5.80
CA ARG A 73 15.17 -1.42 6.62
C ARG A 73 14.57 -2.66 5.99
N VAL A 74 14.60 -2.75 4.66
CA VAL A 74 14.16 -3.95 3.95
C VAL A 74 15.34 -4.93 3.84
N LEU A 75 15.16 -6.10 4.42
CA LEU A 75 16.18 -7.15 4.51
C LEU A 75 16.11 -8.15 3.35
N THR A 76 14.96 -8.22 2.68
CA THR A 76 14.76 -9.11 1.53
C THR A 76 15.20 -8.46 0.22
N PRO A 77 15.75 -9.22 -0.74
CA PRO A 77 15.98 -8.72 -2.09
C PRO A 77 14.68 -8.21 -2.71
N LEU A 78 14.74 -7.00 -3.26
CA LEU A 78 13.65 -6.35 -3.96
C LEU A 78 13.89 -6.32 -5.46
N THR A 79 12.81 -6.43 -6.20
CA THR A 79 12.72 -6.02 -7.59
C THR A 79 12.54 -4.50 -7.69
N GLN A 80 12.80 -3.94 -8.87
CA GLN A 80 12.61 -2.50 -9.09
C GLN A 80 11.15 -2.07 -8.85
N ASN A 81 10.17 -2.87 -9.27
CA ASN A 81 8.76 -2.56 -9.11
C ASN A 81 8.33 -2.61 -7.63
N GLU A 82 8.81 -3.60 -6.88
CA GLU A 82 8.57 -3.68 -5.43
C GLU A 82 9.14 -2.44 -4.71
N PHE A 83 10.37 -2.04 -5.07
CA PHE A 83 10.99 -0.84 -4.49
C PHE A 83 10.21 0.43 -4.82
N ASP A 84 9.85 0.63 -6.09
CA ASP A 84 9.07 1.80 -6.52
C ASP A 84 7.71 1.90 -5.80
N ALA A 85 7.03 0.76 -5.63
CA ALA A 85 5.76 0.70 -4.90
C ALA A 85 5.93 1.01 -3.41
N LEU A 86 6.99 0.50 -2.77
CA LEU A 86 7.31 0.80 -1.37
C LEU A 86 7.68 2.26 -1.16
N VAL A 87 8.44 2.87 -2.09
CA VAL A 87 8.75 4.31 -2.04
C VAL A 87 7.46 5.12 -2.12
N SER A 88 6.57 4.81 -3.07
CA SER A 88 5.28 5.51 -3.22
C SER A 88 4.38 5.35 -1.98
N PHE A 89 4.39 4.17 -1.36
CA PHE A 89 3.68 3.90 -0.12
C PHE A 89 4.24 4.70 1.05
N ALA A 90 5.54 4.59 1.32
CA ALA A 90 6.21 5.30 2.40
C ALA A 90 6.15 6.82 2.25
N PHE A 91 6.19 7.33 1.01
CA PHE A 91 5.96 8.74 0.72
C PHE A 91 4.58 9.21 1.18
N ASN A 92 3.55 8.37 1.02
CA ASN A 92 2.18 8.73 1.39
C ASN A 92 1.90 8.64 2.89
N ILE A 93 2.33 7.54 3.53
CA ILE A 93 2.01 7.29 4.93
C ILE A 93 3.01 7.92 5.90
N GLY A 94 4.19 8.32 5.39
CA GLY A 94 5.32 8.79 6.17
C GLY A 94 6.27 7.67 6.58
N THR A 95 7.51 8.05 6.86
CA THR A 95 8.60 7.13 7.21
C THR A 95 8.34 6.38 8.51
N ASP A 96 7.82 7.06 9.52
CA ASP A 96 7.61 6.47 10.86
C ASP A 96 6.50 5.41 10.81
N ALA A 97 5.39 5.75 10.14
CA ALA A 97 4.29 4.82 9.91
C ALA A 97 4.73 3.60 9.09
N PHE A 98 5.64 3.78 8.12
CA PHE A 98 6.20 2.68 7.35
C PHE A 98 7.06 1.75 8.22
N LEU A 99 7.91 2.30 9.09
CA LEU A 99 8.76 1.52 9.99
C LEU A 99 7.95 0.66 10.98
N GLU A 100 6.82 1.17 11.43
CA GLU A 100 5.90 0.46 12.34
C GLU A 100 4.89 -0.42 11.60
N SER A 101 4.88 -0.39 10.27
CA SER A 101 3.88 -1.10 9.48
C SER A 101 4.06 -2.62 9.51
N ASN A 102 2.93 -3.34 9.52
CA ASN A 102 2.90 -4.77 9.27
C ASN A 102 3.47 -5.13 7.88
N VAL A 103 3.42 -4.20 6.91
CA VAL A 103 3.95 -4.38 5.56
C VAL A 103 5.47 -4.64 5.62
N LEU A 104 6.22 -3.81 6.35
CA LEU A 104 7.67 -3.98 6.50
C LEU A 104 8.00 -5.30 7.23
N ALA A 105 7.26 -5.62 8.30
CA ALA A 105 7.46 -6.86 9.04
C ALA A 105 7.22 -8.11 8.18
N LEU A 106 6.10 -8.15 7.45
CA LEU A 106 5.75 -9.26 6.54
C LEU A 106 6.72 -9.37 5.37
N LEU A 107 7.16 -8.24 4.81
CA LEU A 107 8.13 -8.23 3.74
C LEU A 107 9.46 -8.83 4.21
N ASN A 108 9.95 -8.41 5.38
CA ASN A 108 11.19 -8.91 5.97
C ASN A 108 11.11 -10.38 6.39
N SER A 109 9.92 -10.92 6.65
CA SER A 109 9.70 -12.36 6.85
C SER A 109 9.56 -13.15 5.55
N GLY A 110 9.67 -12.50 4.38
CA GLY A 110 9.54 -13.14 3.07
C GLY A 110 8.09 -13.28 2.58
N GLU A 111 7.12 -12.79 3.33
CA GLU A 111 5.67 -12.93 3.06
C GLU A 111 5.17 -11.83 2.11
N ARG A 112 5.69 -11.83 0.87
CA ARG A 112 5.45 -10.76 -0.13
C ARG A 112 3.97 -10.52 -0.43
N LEU A 113 3.19 -11.58 -0.63
CA LEU A 113 1.75 -11.45 -0.92
C LEU A 113 0.99 -10.85 0.26
N GLN A 114 1.37 -11.22 1.49
CA GLN A 114 0.74 -10.68 2.69
C GLN A 114 1.15 -9.22 2.93
N ALA A 115 2.40 -8.85 2.64
CA ALA A 115 2.85 -7.46 2.67
C ALA A 115 2.07 -6.60 1.67
N ALA A 116 1.87 -7.10 0.45
CA ALA A 116 1.06 -6.46 -0.58
C ALA A 116 -0.39 -6.25 -0.12
N GLU A 117 -1.02 -7.27 0.49
CA GLU A 117 -2.35 -7.12 1.07
C GLU A 117 -2.39 -6.15 2.26
N GLY A 118 -1.34 -6.14 3.09
CA GLY A 118 -1.17 -5.24 4.21
C GLY A 118 -1.21 -3.76 3.82
N MET A 119 -0.76 -3.42 2.60
CA MET A 119 -0.88 -2.05 2.07
C MET A 119 -2.35 -1.59 2.04
N THR A 120 -3.30 -2.49 1.77
CA THR A 120 -4.75 -2.17 1.69
C THR A 120 -5.32 -1.63 3.02
N ALA A 121 -4.66 -1.92 4.15
CA ALA A 121 -5.09 -1.42 5.47
C ALA A 121 -4.93 0.11 5.60
N TRP A 122 -4.01 0.72 4.84
CA TRP A 122 -3.67 2.14 4.88
C TRP A 122 -4.57 3.00 3.98
N ARG A 123 -5.89 2.82 4.14
CA ARG A 123 -6.95 3.47 3.33
C ARG A 123 -7.83 4.45 4.12
N LYS A 124 -7.51 4.68 5.40
CA LYS A 124 -8.29 5.55 6.28
C LYS A 124 -7.57 6.88 6.45
N GLY A 125 -8.35 7.96 6.51
CA GLY A 125 -7.89 9.31 6.79
C GLY A 125 -8.91 10.05 7.64
N ARG A 126 -8.50 11.20 8.21
CA ARG A 126 -9.41 12.06 8.96
C ARG A 126 -10.10 13.03 8.01
N VAL A 127 -11.43 12.97 7.95
CA VAL A 127 -12.29 13.87 7.16
C VAL A 127 -13.32 14.45 8.13
N ASP A 128 -13.37 15.77 8.26
CA ASP A 128 -14.26 16.48 9.19
C ASP A 128 -14.15 16.01 10.66
N GLY A 129 -12.93 15.66 11.08
CA GLY A 129 -12.64 15.19 12.44
C GLY A 129 -12.82 13.68 12.64
N GLU A 130 -13.53 12.98 11.74
CA GLU A 130 -13.80 11.54 11.83
C GLU A 130 -12.81 10.72 10.99
N VAL A 131 -12.44 9.54 11.49
CA VAL A 131 -11.63 8.58 10.73
C VAL A 131 -12.54 7.79 9.79
N ARG A 132 -12.37 7.98 8.48
CA ARG A 132 -13.18 7.35 7.44
C ARG A 132 -12.29 6.68 6.40
N VAL A 133 -12.84 5.70 5.69
CA VAL A 133 -12.19 5.16 4.49
C VAL A 133 -12.26 6.21 3.40
N VAL A 134 -11.11 6.54 2.81
CA VAL A 134 -10.98 7.56 1.76
C VAL A 134 -10.80 6.84 0.43
N ASP A 135 -11.73 7.06 -0.51
CA ASP A 135 -11.71 6.38 -1.81
C ASP A 135 -10.40 6.61 -2.59
N ALA A 136 -9.89 7.84 -2.57
CA ALA A 136 -8.60 8.16 -3.20
C ALA A 136 -7.45 7.31 -2.64
N LEU A 137 -7.43 7.04 -1.33
CA LEU A 137 -6.42 6.16 -0.73
C LEU A 137 -6.63 4.70 -1.14
N VAL A 138 -7.89 4.22 -1.23
CA VAL A 138 -8.18 2.87 -1.73
C VAL A 138 -7.60 2.68 -3.14
N ARG A 139 -7.85 3.63 -4.04
CA ARG A 139 -7.34 3.60 -5.41
C ARG A 139 -5.82 3.67 -5.47
N ARG A 140 -5.20 4.50 -4.62
CA ARG A 140 -3.74 4.57 -4.48
C ARG A 140 -3.14 3.24 -4.05
N ARG A 141 -3.63 2.67 -2.94
CA ARG A 141 -3.19 1.37 -2.42
C ARG A 141 -3.33 0.25 -3.46
N ALA A 142 -4.40 0.26 -4.25
CA ALA A 142 -4.59 -0.70 -5.33
C ALA A 142 -3.52 -0.57 -6.44
N ALA A 143 -3.17 0.65 -6.84
CA ALA A 143 -2.16 0.90 -7.85
C ALA A 143 -0.73 0.55 -7.36
N GLU A 144 -0.38 0.89 -6.13
CA GLU A 144 0.91 0.51 -5.55
C GLU A 144 0.99 -1.01 -5.37
N LYS A 145 -0.08 -1.66 -4.90
CA LYS A 145 -0.14 -3.12 -4.80
C LYS A 145 0.02 -3.79 -6.18
N ALA A 146 -0.63 -3.26 -7.20
CA ALA A 146 -0.49 -3.77 -8.56
C ALA A 146 0.94 -3.64 -9.07
N LEU A 147 1.60 -2.50 -8.85
CA LEU A 147 3.01 -2.31 -9.20
C LEU A 147 3.91 -3.26 -8.40
N PHE A 148 3.70 -3.39 -7.09
CA PHE A 148 4.46 -4.26 -6.20
C PHE A 148 4.42 -5.73 -6.65
N LEU A 149 3.27 -6.20 -7.14
CA LEU A 149 3.07 -7.57 -7.61
C LEU A 149 3.41 -7.76 -9.09
N GLU A 150 3.78 -6.72 -9.81
CA GLU A 150 4.13 -6.80 -11.23
C GLU A 150 5.51 -7.42 -11.40
N HIS A 151 5.57 -8.49 -12.20
CA HIS A 151 6.81 -9.21 -12.45
C HIS A 151 7.85 -8.28 -13.13
N PRO A 152 9.16 -8.39 -12.83
CA PRO A 152 10.19 -7.54 -13.43
C PRO A 152 10.25 -7.59 -14.96
N SER A 153 9.85 -8.70 -15.55
CA SER A 153 9.74 -8.87 -17.01
C SER A 153 8.46 -8.28 -17.61
N GLY A 154 7.66 -7.56 -16.81
CA GLY A 154 6.36 -7.03 -17.19
C GLY A 154 5.25 -8.08 -17.17
N ARG A 155 4.12 -7.73 -17.79
CA ARG A 155 2.93 -8.59 -17.85
C ARG A 155 3.17 -9.75 -18.80
N ILE A 156 3.09 -10.97 -18.26
CA ILE A 156 3.20 -12.20 -19.05
C ILE A 156 1.81 -12.51 -19.63
N PRO A 157 1.65 -12.63 -20.96
CA PRO A 157 0.36 -12.95 -21.56
C PRO A 157 -0.03 -14.39 -21.18
N VAL A 158 -1.19 -14.54 -20.54
CA VAL A 158 -1.77 -15.86 -20.27
C VAL A 158 -2.75 -16.19 -21.39
N PRO A 159 -2.60 -17.35 -22.09
CA PRO A 159 -3.49 -17.70 -23.19
C PRO A 159 -4.87 -18.11 -22.66
N GLY A 160 -5.76 -17.13 -22.44
CA GLY A 160 -7.08 -17.36 -21.83
C GLY A 160 -8.00 -18.28 -22.64
N ALA A 161 -7.78 -18.41 -23.95
CA ALA A 161 -8.50 -19.38 -24.79
C ALA A 161 -8.08 -20.83 -24.51
N LEU A 162 -6.83 -21.05 -24.06
CA LEU A 162 -6.27 -22.36 -23.75
C LEU A 162 -6.31 -22.69 -22.26
N MET A 163 -6.29 -21.67 -21.39
CA MET A 163 -6.27 -21.80 -19.94
C MET A 163 -7.49 -21.10 -19.34
N ARG A 164 -8.46 -21.90 -18.88
CA ARG A 164 -9.64 -21.40 -18.17
C ARG A 164 -9.32 -21.23 -16.68
N PRO A 165 -9.57 -20.06 -16.08
CA PRO A 165 -9.47 -19.88 -14.63
C PRO A 165 -10.42 -20.85 -13.91
N GLN A 166 -9.96 -21.41 -12.81
CA GLN A 166 -10.78 -22.24 -11.92
C GLN A 166 -10.91 -21.53 -10.57
N PHE A 167 -12.06 -21.68 -9.94
CA PHE A 167 -12.27 -21.18 -8.59
C PHE A 167 -11.45 -22.00 -7.60
N ASP A 168 -10.70 -21.33 -6.74
CA ASP A 168 -9.98 -21.96 -5.62
C ASP A 168 -10.75 -21.69 -4.31
N PRO A 169 -11.50 -22.67 -3.78
CA PRO A 169 -12.18 -22.53 -2.50
C PRO A 169 -11.24 -22.29 -1.33
N GLY A 170 -10.01 -22.82 -1.38
CA GLY A 170 -9.01 -22.65 -0.32
C GLY A 170 -8.57 -21.20 -0.19
N ALA A 171 -8.30 -20.54 -1.32
CA ALA A 171 -8.01 -19.11 -1.35
C ALA A 171 -9.20 -18.26 -0.88
N ALA A 172 -10.43 -18.59 -1.31
CA ALA A 172 -11.63 -17.86 -0.90
C ALA A 172 -11.92 -17.95 0.61
N LEU A 173 -11.66 -19.12 1.22
CA LEU A 173 -11.78 -19.33 2.66
C LEU A 173 -10.71 -18.54 3.43
N ALA A 174 -9.49 -18.45 2.90
CA ALA A 174 -8.41 -17.65 3.51
C ALA A 174 -8.73 -16.13 3.51
N MET A 175 -9.46 -15.65 2.51
CA MET A 175 -9.93 -14.25 2.44
C MET A 175 -11.11 -13.95 3.37
N SER A 176 -11.84 -14.97 3.82
CA SER A 176 -12.98 -14.84 4.73
C SER A 176 -12.52 -14.84 6.19
N ARG A 177 -11.88 -13.77 6.65
CA ARG A 177 -11.71 -13.52 8.09
C ARG A 177 -12.49 -12.28 8.53
N GLU A 178 -13.35 -12.55 9.53
CA GLU A 178 -14.17 -11.66 10.38
C GLU A 178 -15.42 -11.00 9.79
N ARG A 179 -16.54 -11.75 9.77
CA ARG A 179 -17.84 -11.19 10.17
C ARG A 179 -18.69 -12.25 10.90
N ALA A 180 -18.59 -12.24 12.21
CA ALA A 180 -19.70 -12.55 13.09
C ALA A 180 -19.44 -11.86 14.44
N VAL A 181 -19.60 -10.53 14.48
CA VAL A 181 -19.94 -9.89 15.75
C VAL A 181 -21.38 -10.33 16.03
N VAL A 182 -21.54 -11.34 16.86
CA VAL A 182 -22.83 -11.62 17.48
C VAL A 182 -23.05 -10.47 18.46
N ILE A 183 -23.85 -9.48 18.06
CA ILE A 183 -24.38 -8.49 18.99
C ILE A 183 -25.44 -9.23 19.80
N GLU A 184 -25.05 -9.78 20.95
CA GLU A 184 -26.03 -10.13 21.98
C GLU A 184 -26.59 -8.81 22.53
N ALA A 185 -27.75 -8.41 22.02
CA ALA A 185 -28.52 -7.33 22.61
C ALA A 185 -28.93 -7.78 24.02
N ARG A 186 -28.22 -7.30 25.03
CA ARG A 186 -28.60 -7.48 26.43
C ARG A 186 -29.69 -6.47 26.76
N THR A 187 -30.95 -6.88 26.67
CA THR A 187 -32.05 -6.16 27.34
C THR A 187 -32.02 -6.50 28.82
N GLU A 188 -32.32 -5.51 29.67
CA GLU A 188 -32.17 -5.59 31.14
C GLU A 188 -33.09 -6.62 31.82
N ASP A 189 -34.03 -7.21 31.10
CA ASP A 189 -34.87 -8.29 31.60
C ASP A 189 -34.40 -9.63 31.01
N GLY A 190 -33.65 -10.40 31.81
CA GLY A 190 -32.98 -11.65 31.42
C GLY A 190 -33.89 -12.79 30.95
N GLN A 191 -34.53 -12.63 29.79
CA GLN A 191 -35.19 -13.71 29.06
C GLN A 191 -34.62 -13.80 27.64
N THR A 192 -33.82 -14.82 27.42
CA THR A 192 -33.33 -15.22 26.09
C THR A 192 -34.46 -15.91 25.33
N SER A 193 -35.10 -15.21 24.38
CA SER A 193 -35.82 -15.86 23.29
C SER A 193 -35.02 -15.71 22.01
N ALA A 194 -33.90 -16.42 21.93
CA ALA A 194 -33.24 -16.70 20.65
C ALA A 194 -33.92 -17.94 20.06
N ALA A 195 -35.04 -17.73 19.37
CA ALA A 195 -35.56 -18.76 18.47
C ALA A 195 -34.56 -18.93 17.31
N PRO A 196 -34.08 -20.15 17.00
CA PRO A 196 -33.21 -20.36 15.86
C PRO A 196 -33.90 -19.89 14.56
N PRO A 197 -33.14 -19.40 13.56
CA PRO A 197 -33.72 -18.95 12.31
C PRO A 197 -34.49 -20.11 11.68
N ARG A 198 -35.78 -19.89 11.43
CA ARG A 198 -36.63 -20.88 10.77
C ARG A 198 -36.04 -21.16 9.37
N PRO A 199 -35.95 -22.42 8.93
CA PRO A 199 -35.52 -22.73 7.58
C PRO A 199 -36.51 -22.09 6.60
N GLY A 200 -36.02 -21.16 5.76
CA GLY A 200 -36.85 -20.47 4.76
C GLY A 200 -37.07 -18.97 4.98
N ALA A 201 -36.39 -18.32 5.93
CA ALA A 201 -36.38 -16.86 6.00
C ALA A 201 -35.44 -16.27 4.95
N ASP A 202 -35.98 -15.39 4.10
CA ASP A 202 -35.23 -14.67 3.06
C ASP A 202 -34.03 -13.94 3.66
N THR A 203 -32.85 -14.05 3.03
CA THR A 203 -31.69 -13.26 3.42
C THR A 203 -31.99 -11.77 3.22
N ALA A 204 -31.35 -10.87 3.98
CA ALA A 204 -31.53 -9.41 3.83
C ALA A 204 -31.49 -8.91 2.36
N PRO A 205 -30.59 -9.39 1.47
CA PRO A 205 -30.64 -9.01 0.06
C PRO A 205 -31.84 -9.58 -0.72
N GLN A 206 -32.33 -10.79 -0.39
CA GLN A 206 -33.53 -11.37 -1.01
C GLN A 206 -34.80 -10.61 -0.58
N ALA A 207 -34.90 -10.23 0.70
CA ALA A 207 -36.01 -9.42 1.20
C ALA A 207 -36.02 -8.02 0.56
N ALA A 208 -34.85 -7.41 0.38
CA ALA A 208 -34.73 -6.12 -0.33
C ALA A 208 -35.13 -6.24 -1.81
N ALA A 209 -34.71 -7.29 -2.51
CA ALA A 209 -35.08 -7.54 -3.91
C ALA A 209 -36.60 -7.72 -4.07
N ARG A 210 -37.23 -8.43 -3.14
CA ARG A 210 -38.68 -8.62 -3.12
C ARG A 210 -39.44 -7.32 -2.87
N ALA A 211 -39.00 -6.51 -1.92
CA ALA A 211 -39.61 -5.20 -1.65
C ALA A 211 -39.52 -4.25 -2.85
N VAL A 212 -38.41 -4.30 -3.60
CA VAL A 212 -38.26 -3.53 -4.85
C VAL A 212 -39.20 -4.05 -5.94
N ALA A 213 -39.31 -5.38 -6.10
CA ALA A 213 -40.21 -5.98 -7.06
C ALA A 213 -41.68 -5.63 -6.78
N GLU A 214 -42.12 -5.70 -5.52
CA GLU A 214 -43.48 -5.33 -5.09
C GLU A 214 -43.77 -3.83 -5.31
N ARG A 215 -42.75 -2.97 -5.16
CA ARG A 215 -42.89 -1.54 -5.44
C ARG A 215 -42.96 -1.23 -6.93
N MET A 216 -42.27 -1.99 -7.76
CA MET A 216 -42.37 -1.88 -9.23
C MET A 216 -43.74 -2.31 -9.74
N THR A 217 -44.30 -3.42 -9.25
CA THR A 217 -45.66 -3.84 -9.63
C THR A 217 -46.71 -2.82 -9.23
N LYS A 218 -46.58 -2.21 -8.05
CA LYS A 218 -47.50 -1.14 -7.61
C LYS A 218 -47.46 0.09 -8.52
N LEU A 219 -46.27 0.51 -8.96
CA LEU A 219 -46.10 1.64 -9.88
C LEU A 219 -46.69 1.33 -11.27
N LEU A 220 -46.55 0.09 -11.73
CA LEU A 220 -47.11 -0.36 -13.02
C LEU A 220 -48.65 -0.42 -12.98
N ASP A 221 -49.24 -0.88 -11.87
CA ASP A 221 -50.70 -0.86 -11.67
C ASP A 221 -51.25 0.57 -11.54
N GLU A 222 -50.54 1.49 -10.88
CA GLU A 222 -50.91 2.91 -10.78
C GLU A 222 -50.89 3.61 -12.16
N GLN A 223 -50.00 3.22 -13.08
CA GLN A 223 -49.99 3.72 -14.46
C GLN A 223 -51.14 3.17 -15.32
N GLN A 224 -51.57 1.92 -15.09
CA GLN A 224 -52.74 1.35 -15.78
C GLN A 224 -54.06 1.92 -15.25
N ALA A 225 -54.16 2.25 -13.95
CA ALA A 225 -55.34 2.90 -13.38
C ALA A 225 -55.53 4.36 -13.86
N ALA A 226 -54.45 5.04 -14.28
CA ALA A 226 -54.51 6.38 -14.86
C ALA A 226 -54.91 6.40 -16.35
N SER A 227 -55.16 5.24 -16.96
CA SER A 227 -55.50 5.12 -18.39
C SER A 227 -56.80 4.33 -18.63
N ALA A 228 -57.93 4.85 -18.12
CA ALA A 228 -59.28 4.50 -18.58
C ALA A 228 -60.15 5.77 -18.69
N PRO A 229 -61.11 5.82 -19.63
CA PRO A 229 -61.23 6.91 -20.60
C PRO A 229 -62.02 8.12 -20.08
N GLN A 230 -61.48 9.31 -20.29
CA GLN A 230 -62.26 10.55 -20.32
C GLN A 230 -62.42 11.01 -21.78
N ASP A 231 -63.63 11.48 -22.05
CA ASP A 231 -64.18 11.85 -23.35
C ASP A 231 -63.25 12.68 -24.25
N ALA A 232 -63.45 12.44 -25.54
CA ALA A 232 -62.80 13.09 -26.66
C ALA A 232 -62.89 14.63 -26.60
N SER A 233 -61.74 15.28 -26.73
CA SER A 233 -61.63 16.56 -27.42
C SER A 233 -60.31 16.61 -28.19
N GLU A 234 -60.45 16.80 -29.49
CA GLU A 234 -59.45 16.91 -30.55
C GLU A 234 -58.14 17.60 -30.13
N THR A 235 -57.02 16.90 -30.29
CA THR A 235 -55.78 17.52 -30.77
C THR A 235 -55.16 16.58 -31.79
N GLY A 236 -55.27 16.97 -33.06
CA GLY A 236 -54.84 16.19 -34.21
C GLY A 236 -53.33 15.97 -34.22
N VAL A 237 -52.92 14.77 -34.61
CA VAL A 237 -51.51 14.46 -34.93
C VAL A 237 -51.10 15.33 -36.11
N PRO A 238 -50.04 16.14 -36.00
CA PRO A 238 -49.57 16.98 -37.10
C PRO A 238 -49.17 16.11 -38.28
N THR A 239 -49.63 16.50 -39.46
CA THR A 239 -49.37 15.75 -40.70
C THR A 239 -47.90 15.89 -41.11
N ALA A 240 -47.37 14.91 -41.85
CA ALA A 240 -45.95 14.85 -42.22
C ALA A 240 -45.46 16.16 -42.88
N ASP A 241 -46.33 16.86 -43.61
CA ASP A 241 -46.02 18.12 -44.27
C ASP A 241 -45.83 19.31 -43.30
N GLU A 242 -46.49 19.27 -42.13
CA GLU A 242 -46.31 20.27 -41.07
C GLU A 242 -44.99 20.08 -40.34
N ILE A 243 -44.57 18.82 -40.16
CA ILE A 243 -43.27 18.47 -39.58
C ILE A 243 -42.15 18.86 -40.56
N THR A 244 -42.31 18.59 -41.85
CA THR A 244 -41.33 18.98 -42.87
C THR A 244 -41.18 20.50 -42.97
N ARG A 245 -42.28 21.27 -42.86
CA ARG A 245 -42.22 22.73 -42.89
C ARG A 245 -41.54 23.32 -41.65
N ALA A 246 -41.78 22.75 -40.46
CA ALA A 246 -41.13 23.18 -39.23
C ALA A 246 -39.62 22.88 -39.23
N VAL A 247 -39.20 21.75 -39.80
CA VAL A 247 -37.79 21.37 -39.93
C VAL A 247 -37.06 22.25 -40.95
N SER A 248 -37.71 22.62 -42.06
CA SER A 248 -37.11 23.55 -43.04
C SER A 248 -36.99 24.99 -42.52
N ALA A 249 -37.81 25.42 -41.57
CA ALA A 249 -37.72 26.75 -40.95
C ALA A 249 -36.54 26.91 -39.95
N LEU A 250 -35.94 25.80 -39.52
CA LEU A 250 -34.77 25.77 -38.64
C LEU A 250 -33.43 25.71 -39.40
N ALA A 251 -33.48 25.63 -40.74
CA ALA A 251 -32.33 25.44 -41.60
C ALA A 251 -32.19 26.58 -42.61
N GLU A 252 -31.99 27.81 -42.15
CA GLU A 252 -31.23 28.81 -42.91
C GLU A 252 -30.26 29.58 -41.98
N PRO A 253 -29.11 30.05 -42.52
CA PRO A 253 -27.91 30.33 -41.75
C PRO A 253 -27.62 31.84 -41.66
N ASP A 254 -27.60 32.39 -40.45
CA ASP A 254 -26.98 33.70 -40.22
C ASP A 254 -25.72 33.50 -39.37
N GLY A 255 -24.59 33.78 -40.01
CA GLY A 255 -23.26 33.71 -39.41
C GLY A 255 -22.94 34.91 -38.53
N HIS A 256 -21.99 34.72 -37.61
CA HIS A 256 -20.73 35.45 -37.56
C HIS A 256 -19.80 34.77 -36.53
N GLU A 257 -18.60 34.43 -37.02
CA GLU A 257 -17.23 34.51 -36.43
C GLU A 257 -17.14 34.79 -34.91
N ASP A 258 -16.26 34.21 -34.09
CA ASP A 258 -14.94 33.60 -34.30
C ASP A 258 -14.50 32.94 -32.96
N ASP A 259 -13.39 32.20 -33.03
CA ASP A 259 -12.50 31.78 -31.93
C ASP A 259 -12.68 30.35 -31.35
N ARG A 260 -11.81 29.45 -31.83
CA ARG A 260 -11.59 28.06 -31.35
C ARG A 260 -10.43 28.00 -30.36
N PRO A 261 -10.40 26.95 -29.52
CA PRO A 261 -9.29 26.02 -29.65
C PRO A 261 -9.72 24.55 -29.78
N ASP A 262 -8.99 23.84 -30.63
CA ASP A 262 -9.16 22.45 -31.07
C ASP A 262 -9.18 21.40 -29.95
N ASP A 263 -10.23 20.57 -29.93
CA ASP A 263 -10.21 19.20 -29.43
C ASP A 263 -10.26 18.25 -30.64
N THR A 264 -9.10 17.87 -31.17
CA THR A 264 -9.02 16.78 -32.15
C THR A 264 -8.85 15.44 -31.46
N VAL A 265 -9.91 14.65 -31.55
CA VAL A 265 -9.95 13.19 -31.51
C VAL A 265 -8.75 12.60 -32.26
N ILE A 266 -7.92 11.80 -31.58
CA ILE A 266 -6.92 10.95 -32.25
C ILE A 266 -7.45 9.53 -32.33
N GLU A 267 -8.02 9.24 -33.49
CA GLU A 267 -8.35 7.92 -33.99
C GLU A 267 -7.06 7.15 -34.36
N ALA A 268 -7.03 5.85 -34.03
CA ALA A 268 -5.88 4.98 -34.18
C ALA A 268 -5.51 4.74 -35.66
N ARG A 269 -4.36 5.27 -36.09
CA ARG A 269 -3.71 4.91 -37.37
C ARG A 269 -2.48 4.05 -37.12
N HIS A 270 -2.50 2.83 -37.65
CA HIS A 270 -1.33 1.96 -37.79
C HIS A 270 -0.30 2.59 -38.75
N PRO A 271 1.00 2.64 -38.42
CA PRO A 271 2.02 3.03 -39.39
C PRO A 271 2.49 1.83 -40.24
N ARG A 272 2.49 2.07 -41.55
CA ARG A 272 3.08 1.26 -42.62
C ARG A 272 4.61 1.28 -42.49
N MET A 273 5.25 0.10 -42.55
CA MET A 273 6.71 -0.06 -42.66
C MET A 273 7.26 0.63 -43.93
N ALA A 274 8.33 1.41 -43.77
CA ALA A 274 9.20 1.89 -44.84
C ALA A 274 10.67 1.58 -44.48
N PRO A 275 11.56 1.37 -45.48
CA PRO A 275 12.75 0.54 -45.35
C PRO A 275 13.93 1.23 -44.65
N THR A 276 14.79 0.39 -44.07
CA THR A 276 16.05 0.70 -43.37
C THR A 276 17.04 1.51 -44.22
N PRO A 277 17.67 2.58 -43.68
CA PRO A 277 18.84 3.19 -44.30
C PRO A 277 20.13 2.48 -43.85
N LYS A 278 21.05 2.38 -44.81
CA LYS A 278 22.36 1.72 -44.72
C LYS A 278 23.31 2.45 -43.77
N THR A 279 24.09 1.65 -43.06
CA THR A 279 25.18 2.04 -42.15
C THR A 279 26.37 2.60 -42.94
N GLU A 280 26.83 3.81 -42.61
CA GLU A 280 28.17 4.32 -42.94
C GLU A 280 28.82 4.94 -41.68
N PRO A 281 30.16 4.90 -41.55
CA PRO A 281 30.84 5.04 -40.26
C PRO A 281 31.01 6.50 -39.83
N VAL A 282 30.66 6.80 -38.58
CA VAL A 282 30.88 8.11 -37.96
C VAL A 282 32.36 8.29 -37.60
N GLN A 283 32.97 9.35 -38.13
CA GLN A 283 34.32 9.82 -37.80
C GLN A 283 34.40 10.26 -36.33
N ARG A 284 35.48 9.87 -35.64
CA ARG A 284 35.81 10.35 -34.28
C ARG A 284 36.05 11.85 -34.31
N GLN A 285 35.16 12.61 -33.68
CA GLN A 285 35.44 13.99 -33.31
C GLN A 285 36.27 14.00 -32.02
N THR A 286 37.43 14.65 -32.10
CA THR A 286 38.37 14.94 -31.01
C THR A 286 37.77 15.95 -30.02
N VAL A 287 37.85 15.63 -28.74
CA VAL A 287 37.46 16.50 -27.61
C VAL A 287 38.47 17.66 -27.49
N PRO A 288 38.04 18.92 -27.29
CA PRO A 288 38.98 20.01 -27.04
C PRO A 288 39.52 19.97 -25.60
N GLU A 289 40.82 20.22 -25.49
CA GLU A 289 41.65 20.22 -24.27
C GLU A 289 41.34 21.44 -23.38
N ILE A 290 41.08 21.23 -22.08
CA ILE A 290 40.81 22.31 -21.10
C ILE A 290 42.14 22.75 -20.48
N PRO A 291 42.47 24.06 -20.43
CA PRO A 291 43.74 24.52 -19.86
C PRO A 291 43.78 24.36 -18.33
N ASP A 292 44.92 23.88 -17.85
CA ASP A 292 45.25 23.65 -16.44
C ASP A 292 45.50 24.99 -15.73
N GLY A 293 44.64 25.36 -14.77
CA GLY A 293 44.76 26.62 -14.04
C GLY A 293 43.80 26.75 -12.86
N ARG A 294 44.34 26.66 -11.65
CA ARG A 294 43.73 26.85 -10.31
C ARG A 294 42.84 25.71 -9.79
N ARG A 295 43.49 24.69 -9.20
CA ARG A 295 42.95 23.92 -8.09
C ARG A 295 43.23 24.67 -6.78
N GLU A 296 42.28 25.50 -6.35
CA GLU A 296 42.25 25.98 -4.96
C GLU A 296 41.40 24.99 -4.16
N ILE A 297 42.08 24.26 -3.27
CA ILE A 297 41.54 23.17 -2.47
C ILE A 297 40.59 23.76 -1.42
N LEU A 298 39.28 23.60 -1.60
CA LEU A 298 38.32 23.76 -0.51
C LEU A 298 38.50 22.59 0.47
N ARG A 299 39.31 22.82 1.50
CA ARG A 299 39.36 21.94 2.69
C ARG A 299 38.00 22.01 3.39
N PRO A 300 37.40 20.88 3.80
CA PRO A 300 36.24 20.91 4.68
C PRO A 300 36.63 21.53 6.04
N PRO A 301 35.74 22.29 6.71
CA PRO A 301 36.03 22.81 8.03
C PRO A 301 36.20 21.66 9.03
N THR A 302 37.25 21.75 9.85
CA THR A 302 37.49 20.85 10.99
C THR A 302 36.36 20.96 12.00
N VAL A 303 35.62 19.88 12.18
CA VAL A 303 34.60 19.74 13.24
C VAL A 303 35.35 19.57 14.58
N PRO A 304 35.12 20.40 15.61
CA PRO A 304 35.68 20.17 16.93
C PRO A 304 35.10 18.88 17.53
N PRO A 305 35.85 18.12 18.36
CA PRO A 305 35.32 16.92 18.98
C PRO A 305 34.08 17.28 19.81
N ALA A 306 33.00 16.54 19.56
CA ALA A 306 31.75 16.69 20.29
C ALA A 306 32.03 16.57 21.80
N ARG A 307 31.78 17.66 22.54
CA ARG A 307 31.53 17.57 23.98
C ARG A 307 30.33 16.65 24.16
N GLY A 308 30.57 15.45 24.68
CA GLY A 308 29.51 14.55 25.08
C GLY A 308 28.63 15.27 26.12
N ASN A 309 27.38 15.54 25.75
CA ASN A 309 26.35 15.82 26.75
C ASN A 309 26.21 14.54 27.60
N GLY A 310 26.51 14.67 28.88
CA GLY A 310 26.58 13.59 29.87
C GLY A 310 25.24 12.95 30.23
N LEU A 311 24.54 12.40 29.24
CA LEU A 311 23.32 11.59 29.44
C LEU A 311 23.41 10.19 28.82
N ASN A 312 24.55 9.81 28.21
CA ASN A 312 24.78 8.47 27.64
C ASN A 312 25.51 7.51 28.61
N GLY A 313 25.31 7.68 29.92
CA GLY A 313 25.98 6.88 30.95
C GLY A 313 25.52 5.41 31.05
N ASP A 314 24.32 5.06 30.59
CA ASP A 314 23.69 3.78 31.02
C ASP A 314 23.14 2.87 29.90
N ILE A 315 23.44 3.12 28.61
CA ILE A 315 22.95 2.22 27.53
C ILE A 315 23.92 1.04 27.28
N SER A 316 25.19 1.16 27.69
CA SER A 316 26.18 0.07 27.57
C SER A 316 25.91 -1.10 28.53
N LEU A 317 25.20 -0.85 29.64
CA LEU A 317 24.88 -1.87 30.64
C LEU A 317 23.67 -2.75 30.27
N LEU A 318 22.86 -2.36 29.28
CA LEU A 318 21.67 -3.14 28.88
C LEU A 318 21.92 -4.15 27.75
N ARG A 319 23.06 -4.07 27.07
CA ARG A 319 23.35 -4.90 25.88
C ARG A 319 23.63 -6.37 26.21
N TRP A 320 24.08 -6.68 27.42
CA TRP A 320 24.36 -8.04 27.91
C TRP A 320 23.20 -8.64 28.73
N LEU A 321 22.24 -7.81 29.14
CA LEU A 321 21.06 -8.19 29.93
C LEU A 321 20.24 -9.35 29.34
N PRO A 322 19.93 -9.39 28.02
CA PRO A 322 19.14 -10.51 27.47
C PRO A 322 19.89 -11.85 27.55
N TYR A 323 21.22 -11.83 27.40
CA TYR A 323 22.05 -13.05 27.47
C TYR A 323 22.22 -13.55 28.91
N ALA A 324 22.30 -12.63 29.88
CA ALA A 324 22.33 -12.96 31.30
C ALA A 324 20.99 -13.53 31.80
N LEU A 325 19.85 -13.00 31.31
CA LEU A 325 18.54 -13.55 31.62
C LEU A 325 18.36 -14.96 31.02
N LEU A 326 18.78 -15.18 29.77
CA LEU A 326 18.75 -16.49 29.12
C LEU A 326 19.64 -17.53 29.82
N SER A 327 20.83 -17.14 30.29
CA SER A 327 21.72 -18.07 31.02
C SER A 327 21.13 -18.45 32.38
N GLY A 328 20.52 -17.50 33.10
CA GLY A 328 19.80 -17.74 34.34
C GLY A 328 18.58 -18.66 34.15
N LEU A 329 17.80 -18.46 33.08
CA LEU A 329 16.65 -19.30 32.76
C LEU A 329 17.05 -20.75 32.41
N GLY A 330 18.18 -20.92 31.70
CA GLY A 330 18.74 -22.24 31.42
C GLY A 330 19.21 -22.96 32.68
N LEU A 331 19.89 -22.27 33.60
CA LEU A 331 20.29 -22.82 34.90
C LEU A 331 19.08 -23.25 35.76
N TRP A 332 18.02 -22.44 35.76
CA TRP A 332 16.76 -22.77 36.42
C TRP A 332 16.08 -24.01 35.78
N GLY A 333 16.09 -24.10 34.45
CA GLY A 333 15.58 -25.26 33.70
C GLY A 333 16.33 -26.57 34.01
N VAL A 334 17.66 -26.51 34.17
CA VAL A 334 18.47 -27.66 34.60
C VAL A 334 18.10 -28.08 36.03
N PHE A 335 17.98 -27.14 36.95
CA PHE A 335 17.62 -27.43 38.34
C PHE A 335 16.24 -28.10 38.45
N GLU A 336 15.23 -27.57 37.75
CA GLU A 336 13.87 -28.13 37.76
C GLU A 336 13.81 -29.49 37.05
N GLY A 337 14.56 -29.67 35.95
CA GLY A 337 14.71 -30.97 35.28
C GLY A 337 15.29 -32.04 36.21
N VAL A 338 16.37 -31.72 36.93
CA VAL A 338 16.99 -32.64 37.91
C VAL A 338 16.04 -32.91 39.08
N ARG A 339 15.35 -31.89 39.60
CA ARG A 339 14.39 -32.04 40.70
C ARG A 339 13.25 -33.00 40.35
N ARG A 340 12.72 -32.90 39.12
CA ARG A 340 11.67 -33.80 38.61
C ARG A 340 12.15 -35.24 38.41
N THR A 341 13.43 -35.44 38.10
CA THR A 341 14.02 -36.79 38.05
C THR A 341 14.32 -37.37 39.44
N ALA A 342 14.64 -36.52 40.43
CA ALA A 342 15.05 -36.96 41.76
C ALA A 342 13.87 -37.16 42.74
N THR A 343 12.70 -36.58 42.47
CA THR A 343 11.49 -36.74 43.31
C THR A 343 10.30 -37.24 42.48
N PRO A 344 10.14 -38.57 42.30
CA PRO A 344 8.95 -39.12 41.66
C PRO A 344 7.73 -38.87 42.56
N ALA A 345 6.71 -38.17 42.05
CA ALA A 345 5.45 -37.98 42.75
C ALA A 345 4.73 -39.33 42.97
N PRO A 346 3.97 -39.52 44.07
CA PRO A 346 3.18 -40.73 44.28
C PRO A 346 2.12 -40.84 43.17
N GLN A 347 2.28 -41.83 42.31
CA GLN A 347 1.49 -42.09 41.11
C GLN A 347 0.02 -42.36 41.48
N ARG A 348 -0.92 -41.65 40.82
CA ARG A 348 -2.35 -41.98 40.88
C ARG A 348 -2.97 -42.47 39.57
N PHE A 349 -2.22 -42.50 38.47
CA PHE A 349 -2.68 -43.07 37.19
C PHE A 349 -1.49 -43.61 36.38
N PRO A 350 -1.69 -44.62 35.51
CA PRO A 350 -0.61 -45.20 34.72
C PRO A 350 -0.11 -44.18 33.70
N ALA A 351 1.15 -43.74 33.87
CA ALA A 351 1.83 -42.83 32.96
C ALA A 351 2.11 -43.52 31.62
N GLY A 352 1.77 -42.86 30.51
CA GLY A 352 2.23 -43.27 29.20
C GLY A 352 3.75 -43.13 29.08
N GLU A 353 4.37 -43.99 28.29
CA GLU A 353 5.84 -44.13 28.12
C GLU A 353 6.59 -42.81 27.82
N GLY A 354 5.88 -41.75 27.41
CA GLY A 354 6.44 -40.43 27.13
C GLY A 354 6.79 -39.57 28.35
N GLU A 355 6.19 -39.76 29.52
CA GLU A 355 6.46 -38.88 30.69
C GLU A 355 7.83 -39.13 31.33
N ALA A 356 8.40 -40.33 31.16
CA ALA A 356 9.70 -40.70 31.71
C ALA A 356 10.87 -39.91 31.08
N PHE A 357 10.70 -39.41 29.85
CA PHE A 357 11.76 -38.73 29.09
C PHE A 357 11.72 -37.20 29.19
N VAL A 358 10.64 -36.62 29.73
CA VAL A 358 10.46 -35.16 29.78
C VAL A 358 11.51 -34.48 30.68
N GLY A 359 11.82 -35.07 31.84
CA GLY A 359 12.84 -34.55 32.77
C GLY A 359 14.24 -34.52 32.16
N PRO A 360 14.77 -35.65 31.67
CA PRO A 360 16.07 -35.71 31.01
C PRO A 360 16.18 -34.78 29.79
N LEU A 361 15.16 -34.74 28.93
CA LEU A 361 15.18 -33.91 27.72
C LEU A 361 15.22 -32.41 28.04
N LEU A 362 14.47 -31.97 29.04
CA LEU A 362 14.51 -30.59 29.54
C LEU A 362 15.88 -30.25 30.14
N ALA A 363 16.51 -31.16 30.87
CA ALA A 363 17.84 -30.94 31.43
C ALA A 363 18.90 -30.78 30.32
N PHE A 364 18.92 -31.66 29.32
CA PHE A 364 19.88 -31.57 28.21
C PHE A 364 19.65 -30.34 27.33
N GLY A 365 18.40 -30.02 26.99
CA GLY A 365 18.06 -28.82 26.22
C GLY A 365 18.46 -27.53 26.94
N SER A 366 18.28 -27.49 28.26
CA SER A 366 18.64 -26.34 29.09
C SER A 366 20.16 -26.16 29.22
N VAL A 367 20.93 -27.25 29.35
CA VAL A 367 22.41 -27.20 29.34
C VAL A 367 22.92 -26.63 28.01
N LEU A 368 22.38 -27.08 26.88
CA LEU A 368 22.79 -26.60 25.56
C LEU A 368 22.52 -25.10 25.39
N LEU A 369 21.33 -24.65 25.81
CA LEU A 369 20.95 -23.23 25.79
C LEU A 369 21.86 -22.38 26.70
N SER A 370 22.19 -22.86 27.91
CA SER A 370 23.11 -22.16 28.82
C SER A 370 24.51 -22.03 28.24
N VAL A 371 25.06 -23.09 27.62
CA VAL A 371 26.39 -23.05 26.99
C VAL A 371 26.41 -22.06 25.82
N LEU A 372 25.36 -22.06 24.99
CA LEU A 372 25.23 -21.10 23.88
C LEU A 372 25.14 -19.66 24.41
N ALA A 373 24.31 -19.42 25.43
CA ALA A 373 24.13 -18.10 26.03
C ALA A 373 25.44 -17.57 26.63
N ILE A 374 26.21 -18.42 27.34
CA ILE A 374 27.52 -18.07 27.90
C ILE A 374 28.53 -17.75 26.80
N TYR A 375 28.54 -18.54 25.71
CA TYR A 375 29.41 -18.29 24.56
C TYR A 375 29.13 -16.93 23.90
N TYR A 376 27.87 -16.60 23.66
CA TYR A 376 27.49 -15.31 23.08
C TYR A 376 27.70 -14.14 24.04
N LEU A 377 27.53 -14.35 25.35
CA LEU A 377 27.87 -13.37 26.38
C LEU A 377 29.37 -13.06 26.39
N TYR A 378 30.22 -14.09 26.37
CA TYR A 378 31.67 -13.94 26.29
C TYR A 378 32.10 -13.21 25.02
N ARG A 379 31.50 -13.56 23.87
CA ARG A 379 31.74 -12.88 22.58
C ARG A 379 31.26 -11.42 22.58
N ALA A 380 30.17 -11.12 23.28
CA ALA A 380 29.64 -9.76 23.39
C ALA A 380 30.55 -8.86 24.23
N ILE A 381 31.19 -9.41 25.26
CA ILE A 381 32.13 -8.71 26.14
C ILE A 381 33.49 -8.51 25.47
N THR A 382 33.98 -9.50 24.71
CA THR A 382 35.32 -9.48 24.09
C THR A 382 35.43 -8.70 22.78
N ARG A 383 34.33 -8.22 22.20
CA ARG A 383 34.31 -7.37 20.98
C ARG A 383 34.24 -5.86 21.30
N GLN A 384 34.81 -5.43 22.43
CA GLN A 384 34.82 -4.03 22.86
C GLN A 384 36.10 -3.24 22.47
N ASP A 385 36.98 -3.81 21.65
CA ASP A 385 38.13 -3.10 21.06
C ASP A 385 37.83 -2.54 19.66
#